data_AF-A0A946STG6-F1
#
_entry.id   AF-A0A946STG6-F1
#
_cell.length_a   1.000
_cell.length_b   1.000
_cell.length_c   1.000
_cell.angle_alpha   90.00
_cell.angle_beta   90.00
_cell.angle_gamma   90.00
#
_symmetry.space_group_name_H-M   'P 1'
#
loop_
_entity.id
_entity.type
_entity.pdbx_description
1 polymer ?
#
loop_
_entity_poly.entity_id
_entity_poly.type
_entity_poly.pdbx_seq_one_letter_code
_entity_poly.pdbx_strand_id
1 'polypeptide(L)'
;AWCAIHRYQWPSSREELKRVTLLFPGLDDDPRAPPLLAELRRADALPMRSPTAAKWMSTIAPGVGQVYAGRVANGIVSAGLNGAFLYFLGRAVTDGRWVDALFIYVGGSRFYWGGRQNAEKFARARNDAMQRGFVADLARYDF
;
A
#
# COMPACT_ATOMS: atom_id res chain seq x y z
N ALA A 1 14.63 15.18 -15.57
CA ALA A 1 14.82 14.43 -14.32
C ALA A 1 13.62 14.55 -13.37
N TRP A 2 13.21 15.78 -12.98
CA TRP A 2 12.16 16.00 -11.98
C TRP A 2 10.79 15.39 -12.34
N CYS A 3 10.37 15.50 -13.61
CA CYS A 3 9.14 14.87 -14.09
C CYS A 3 9.12 13.34 -13.89
N ALA A 4 10.26 12.67 -14.08
CA ALA A 4 10.39 11.23 -13.87
C ALA A 4 10.36 10.87 -12.37
N ILE A 5 10.92 11.72 -11.50
CA ILE A 5 10.86 11.57 -10.02
C ILE A 5 9.41 11.64 -9.53
N HIS A 6 8.64 12.64 -9.96
CA HIS A 6 7.22 12.79 -9.60
C HIS A 6 6.33 11.66 -10.11
N ARG A 7 6.77 10.93 -11.16
CA ARG A 7 6.09 9.74 -11.69
C ARG A 7 6.60 8.43 -11.11
N TYR A 8 7.49 8.48 -10.12
CA TYR A 8 8.15 7.32 -9.50
C TYR A 8 8.94 6.45 -10.50
N GLN A 9 9.38 7.05 -11.61
CA GLN A 9 10.19 6.39 -12.64
C GLN A 9 11.66 6.48 -12.27
N TRP A 10 12.05 5.81 -11.18
CA TRP A 10 13.40 5.92 -10.58
C TRP A 10 14.54 5.62 -11.57
N PRO A 11 14.49 4.55 -12.38
CA PRO A 11 15.56 4.28 -13.35
C PRO A 11 15.72 5.40 -14.38
N SER A 12 14.61 5.86 -14.96
CA SER A 12 14.59 6.95 -15.93
C SER A 12 15.08 8.26 -15.31
N SER A 13 14.67 8.56 -14.06
CA SER A 13 15.13 9.77 -13.37
C SER A 13 16.65 9.80 -13.16
N ARG A 14 17.26 8.65 -12.84
CA ARG A 14 18.71 8.52 -12.67
C ARG A 14 19.45 8.66 -13.99
N GLU A 15 18.92 8.08 -15.05
CA GLU A 15 19.52 8.20 -16.39
C GLU A 15 19.43 9.64 -16.92
N GLU A 16 18.26 10.28 -16.78
CA GLU A 16 18.08 11.69 -17.14
C GLU A 16 19.01 12.60 -16.34
N LEU A 17 19.15 12.38 -15.02
CA LEU A 17 20.04 13.18 -14.18
C LEU A 17 21.49 13.03 -14.63
N LYS A 18 21.98 11.80 -14.84
CA LYS A 18 23.33 11.56 -15.38
C LYS A 18 23.54 12.23 -16.73
N ARG A 19 22.54 12.16 -17.62
CA ARG A 19 22.61 12.77 -18.95
C ARG A 19 22.71 14.29 -18.88
N VAL A 20 21.91 14.92 -18.03
CA VAL A 20 21.94 16.37 -17.83
C VAL A 20 23.29 16.80 -17.26
N THR A 21 23.80 16.09 -16.26
CA THR A 21 25.14 16.33 -15.70
C THR A 21 26.25 16.23 -16.76
N LEU A 22 26.21 15.22 -17.63
CA LEU A 22 27.20 15.06 -18.71
C LEU A 22 27.09 16.12 -19.83
N LEU A 23 25.88 16.61 -20.11
CA LEU A 23 25.63 17.61 -21.17
C LEU A 23 25.91 19.04 -20.71
N PHE A 24 25.87 19.29 -19.40
CA PHE A 24 26.10 20.59 -18.79
C PHE A 24 27.16 20.45 -17.70
N PRO A 25 28.47 20.45 -18.03
CA PRO A 25 29.54 20.24 -17.06
C PRO A 25 29.59 21.29 -15.94
N GLY A 26 29.00 22.48 -16.13
CA GLY A 26 28.82 23.46 -15.04
C GLY A 26 27.82 23.02 -13.97
N LEU A 27 27.06 21.94 -14.21
CA LEU A 27 26.17 21.29 -13.24
C LEU A 27 26.89 20.19 -12.45
N ASP A 28 28.05 19.70 -12.90
CA ASP A 28 28.93 18.85 -12.08
C ASP A 28 29.46 19.63 -10.86
N ASP A 29 29.58 20.96 -10.99
CA ASP A 29 29.94 21.87 -9.90
C ASP A 29 28.78 22.13 -8.93
N ASP A 30 27.55 21.68 -9.22
CA ASP A 30 26.44 21.77 -8.26
C ASP A 30 26.63 20.72 -7.15
N PRO A 31 26.90 21.12 -5.90
CA PRO A 31 27.13 20.20 -4.79
C PRO A 31 25.90 19.33 -4.46
N ARG A 32 24.72 19.62 -5.03
CA ARG A 32 23.46 18.90 -4.80
C ARG A 32 23.27 17.71 -5.75
N ALA A 33 23.91 17.69 -6.91
CA ALA A 33 23.69 16.64 -7.91
C ALA A 33 24.22 15.25 -7.47
N PRO A 34 25.45 15.11 -6.92
CA PRO A 34 25.94 13.83 -6.40
C PRO A 34 25.08 13.23 -5.26
N PRO A 35 24.68 13.99 -4.21
CA PRO A 35 23.84 13.44 -3.14
C PRO A 35 22.42 13.13 -3.62
N LEU A 36 21.86 13.88 -4.57
CA LEU A 36 20.56 13.54 -5.19
C LEU A 36 20.62 12.18 -5.91
N LEU A 37 21.67 11.93 -6.69
CA LEU A 37 21.85 10.64 -7.37
C LEU A 37 22.03 9.49 -6.37
N ALA A 38 22.75 9.72 -5.27
CA ALA A 38 22.91 8.75 -4.20
C ALA A 38 21.57 8.43 -3.51
N GLU A 39 20.76 9.45 -3.22
CA GLU A 39 19.43 9.27 -2.61
C GLU A 39 18.49 8.53 -3.56
N LEU A 40 18.48 8.83 -4.87
CA LEU A 40 17.66 8.12 -5.86
C LEU A 40 17.95 6.62 -5.97
N ARG A 41 19.14 6.14 -5.54
CA ARG A 41 19.42 4.70 -5.43
C ARG A 41 18.68 4.06 -4.26
N ARG A 42 18.36 4.83 -3.21
CA ARG A 42 17.60 4.34 -2.04
C ARG A 42 16.11 4.17 -2.34
N ALA A 43 15.62 4.72 -3.45
CA ALA A 43 14.25 4.51 -3.92
C ALA A 43 13.91 3.01 -4.09
N ASP A 44 14.88 2.20 -4.53
CA ASP A 44 14.72 0.75 -4.73
C ASP A 44 14.61 -0.01 -3.40
N ALA A 45 15.07 0.60 -2.30
CA ALA A 45 15.01 0.04 -0.94
C ALA A 45 13.80 0.56 -0.13
N LEU A 46 12.87 1.30 -0.74
CA LEU A 46 11.67 1.76 -0.05
C LEU A 46 10.86 0.56 0.45
N PRO A 47 10.36 0.58 1.70
CA PRO A 47 9.68 -0.56 2.32
C PRO A 47 8.24 -0.70 1.80
N MET A 48 8.11 -1.09 0.53
CA MET A 48 6.85 -1.31 -0.17
C MET A 48 6.17 -2.58 0.33
N ARG A 49 4.85 -2.55 0.37
CA ARG A 49 4.00 -3.70 0.75
C ARG A 49 3.25 -4.20 -0.47
N SER A 50 3.12 -5.52 -0.63
CA SER A 50 2.40 -6.09 -1.77
C SER A 50 0.88 -5.98 -1.57
N PRO A 51 0.14 -5.28 -2.45
CA PRO A 51 -1.32 -5.19 -2.35
C PRO A 51 -2.00 -6.54 -2.55
N THR A 52 -1.46 -7.36 -3.46
CA THR A 52 -1.95 -8.72 -3.72
C THR A 52 -1.75 -9.61 -2.50
N ALA A 53 -0.59 -9.52 -1.83
CA ALA A 53 -0.36 -10.27 -0.60
C ALA A 53 -1.32 -9.84 0.52
N ALA A 54 -1.52 -8.53 0.71
CA ALA A 54 -2.48 -8.00 1.68
C ALA A 54 -3.89 -8.56 1.44
N LYS A 55 -4.33 -8.57 0.19
CA LYS A 55 -5.62 -9.15 -0.23
C LYS A 55 -5.75 -10.63 0.12
N TRP A 56 -4.72 -11.43 -0.18
CA TRP A 56 -4.73 -12.87 0.09
C TRP A 56 -4.70 -13.18 1.58
N MET A 57 -3.92 -12.44 2.37
CA MET A 57 -3.93 -12.54 3.83
C MET A 57 -5.33 -12.31 4.40
N SER A 58 -6.03 -11.26 3.93
CA SER A 58 -7.42 -10.99 4.32
C SER A 58 -8.44 -11.98 3.76
N THR A 59 -8.08 -12.80 2.77
CA THR A 59 -8.92 -13.89 2.27
C THR A 59 -8.88 -15.06 3.25
N ILE A 60 -7.68 -15.41 3.73
CA ILE A 60 -7.49 -16.52 4.66
C ILE A 60 -8.00 -16.14 6.05
N ALA A 61 -7.62 -14.96 6.53
CA ALA A 61 -7.95 -14.47 7.86
C ALA A 61 -8.41 -13.00 7.77
N PRO A 62 -9.71 -12.72 7.97
CA PRO A 62 -10.24 -11.36 7.93
C PRO A 62 -9.44 -10.41 8.83
N GLY A 63 -9.14 -9.21 8.31
CA GLY A 63 -8.36 -8.19 9.02
C GLY A 63 -6.83 -8.30 8.92
N VAL A 64 -6.24 -9.48 8.70
CA VAL A 64 -4.77 -9.65 8.69
C VAL A 64 -4.08 -8.82 7.61
N GLY A 65 -4.63 -8.80 6.40
CA GLY A 65 -4.12 -7.96 5.30
C GLY A 65 -4.16 -6.46 5.60
N GLN A 66 -5.13 -6.01 6.41
CA GLN A 66 -5.23 -4.61 6.83
C GLN A 66 -4.18 -4.27 7.88
N VAL A 67 -3.90 -5.19 8.82
CA VAL A 67 -2.78 -5.07 9.77
C VAL A 67 -1.44 -5.03 9.02
N TYR A 68 -1.25 -5.91 8.03
CA TYR A 68 -0.07 -5.93 7.17
C TYR A 68 0.15 -4.59 6.43
N ALA A 69 -0.93 -3.93 6.03
CA ALA A 69 -0.90 -2.59 5.42
C ALA A 69 -0.67 -1.45 6.44
N GLY A 70 -0.51 -1.75 7.73
CA GLY A 70 -0.31 -0.77 8.80
C GLY A 70 -1.61 -0.18 9.37
N ARG A 71 -2.77 -0.73 9.03
CA ARG A 71 -4.10 -0.28 9.51
C ARG A 71 -4.63 -1.22 10.58
N VAL A 72 -4.00 -1.21 11.76
CA VAL A 72 -4.29 -2.15 12.86
C VAL A 72 -5.75 -2.06 13.33
N ALA A 73 -6.25 -0.84 13.60
CA ALA A 73 -7.63 -0.64 14.06
C ALA A 73 -8.66 -1.20 13.06
N ASN A 74 -8.46 -0.95 11.77
CA ASN A 74 -9.33 -1.51 10.73
C ASN A 74 -9.26 -3.04 10.73
N GLY A 75 -8.06 -3.61 10.88
CA GLY A 75 -7.86 -5.05 10.97
C GLY A 75 -8.65 -5.68 12.12
N ILE A 76 -8.62 -5.07 13.31
CA ILE A 76 -9.38 -5.54 14.48
C ILE A 76 -10.89 -5.47 14.21
N VAL A 77 -11.38 -4.35 13.68
CA VAL A 77 -12.81 -4.19 13.33
C VAL A 77 -13.23 -5.22 12.30
N SER A 78 -12.43 -5.44 11.26
CA SER A 78 -12.69 -6.44 10.22
C SER A 78 -12.73 -7.84 10.79
N ALA A 79 -11.81 -8.20 11.69
CA ALA A 79 -11.77 -9.50 12.34
C ALA A 79 -12.99 -9.71 13.23
N GLY A 80 -13.32 -8.74 14.08
CA GLY A 80 -14.47 -8.80 14.98
C GLY A 80 -15.79 -8.93 14.23
N LEU A 81 -15.98 -8.14 13.16
CA LEU A 81 -17.20 -8.17 12.38
C LEU A 81 -17.39 -9.52 11.64
N ASN A 82 -16.33 -10.01 10.98
CA ASN A 82 -16.39 -11.31 10.30
C ASN A 82 -16.56 -12.46 11.30
N GLY A 83 -15.92 -12.38 12.47
CA GLY A 83 -16.09 -13.34 13.56
C GLY A 83 -17.53 -13.36 14.09
N ALA A 84 -18.15 -12.19 14.28
CA ALA A 84 -19.55 -12.09 14.69
C ALA A 84 -20.49 -12.72 13.65
N PHE A 85 -20.30 -12.43 12.36
CA PHE A 85 -21.09 -13.06 11.29
C PHE A 85 -20.93 -14.57 11.26
N LEU A 86 -19.69 -15.08 11.36
CA LEU A 86 -19.43 -16.53 11.41
C LEU A 86 -20.11 -17.18 12.63
N TYR A 87 -20.02 -16.56 13.81
CA TYR A 87 -20.65 -17.05 15.03
C TYR A 87 -22.18 -17.12 14.89
N PHE A 88 -22.81 -16.02 14.46
CA PHE A 88 -24.27 -15.98 14.30
C PHE A 88 -24.76 -16.89 13.18
N LEU A 89 -23.99 -17.05 12.10
CA LEU A 89 -24.29 -17.98 11.03
C LEU A 89 -24.28 -19.42 11.54
N GLY A 90 -23.23 -19.81 12.27
CA GLY A 90 -23.12 -21.13 12.89
C GLY A 90 -24.32 -21.42 13.79
N ARG A 91 -24.68 -20.48 14.67
CA ARG A 91 -25.83 -20.60 15.56
C ARG A 91 -27.16 -20.73 14.81
N ALA A 92 -27.39 -19.90 13.79
CA ALA A 92 -28.61 -19.98 13.00
C ALA A 92 -28.75 -21.33 12.27
N VAL A 93 -27.64 -21.88 11.78
CA VAL A 93 -27.60 -23.20 11.16
C VAL A 93 -27.89 -24.31 12.18
N THR A 94 -27.25 -24.29 13.35
CA THR A 94 -27.50 -25.31 14.39
C THR A 94 -28.92 -25.27 14.94
N ASP A 95 -29.52 -24.08 15.02
CA ASP A 95 -30.89 -23.89 15.49
C ASP A 95 -31.94 -24.14 14.39
N GLY A 96 -31.54 -24.52 13.17
CA GLY A 96 -32.43 -24.77 12.04
C GLY A 96 -33.10 -23.51 11.44
N ARG A 97 -32.60 -22.32 11.80
CA ARG A 97 -33.11 -21.01 11.37
C ARG A 97 -32.55 -20.62 10.00
N TRP A 98 -32.91 -21.37 8.96
CA TRP A 98 -32.32 -21.23 7.62
C TRP A 98 -32.52 -19.87 6.96
N VAL A 99 -33.68 -19.23 7.18
CA VAL A 99 -33.95 -17.88 6.64
C VAL A 99 -32.98 -16.86 7.26
N ASP A 100 -32.78 -16.92 8.58
CA ASP A 100 -31.84 -16.05 9.28
C ASP A 100 -30.40 -16.33 8.83
N ALA A 101 -30.02 -17.60 8.70
CA ALA A 101 -28.72 -18.02 8.20
C ALA A 101 -28.44 -17.42 6.81
N LEU A 102 -29.43 -17.44 5.90
CA LEU A 102 -29.31 -16.83 4.58
C LEU A 102 -29.03 -15.33 4.67
N PHE A 103 -29.80 -14.58 5.46
CA PHE A 103 -29.59 -13.14 5.61
C PHE A 103 -28.25 -12.80 6.27
N ILE A 104 -27.84 -13.57 7.29
CA ILE A 104 -26.55 -13.43 7.95
C ILE A 104 -25.42 -13.69 6.96
N TYR A 105 -25.51 -14.73 6.14
CA TYR A 105 -24.51 -15.03 5.11
C TYR A 105 -24.43 -13.94 4.04
N VAL A 106 -25.57 -13.48 3.52
CA VAL A 106 -25.62 -12.41 2.50
C VAL A 106 -25.08 -11.10 3.07
N GLY A 107 -25.35 -10.79 4.34
CA GLY A 107 -24.79 -9.64 5.03
C GLY A 107 -23.29 -9.77 5.27
N GLY A 108 -22.88 -10.88 5.89
CA GLY A 108 -21.49 -11.16 6.25
C GLY A 108 -20.56 -11.26 5.05
N SER A 109 -21.02 -11.84 3.94
CA SER A 109 -20.24 -11.94 2.70
C SER A 109 -19.85 -10.57 2.14
N ARG A 110 -20.72 -9.55 2.25
CA ARG A 110 -20.38 -8.18 1.85
C ARG A 110 -19.23 -7.61 2.69
N PHE A 111 -19.26 -7.81 4.00
CA PHE A 111 -18.19 -7.33 4.89
C PHE A 111 -16.88 -8.09 4.69
N TYR A 112 -16.96 -9.41 4.42
CA TYR A 112 -15.81 -10.22 4.04
C TYR A 112 -15.14 -9.70 2.77
N TRP A 113 -15.91 -9.52 1.69
CA TRP A 113 -15.39 -9.02 0.41
C TRP A 113 -14.88 -7.58 0.51
N GLY A 114 -15.58 -6.72 1.25
CA GLY A 114 -15.14 -5.36 1.52
C GLY A 114 -13.82 -5.32 2.30
N GLY A 115 -13.67 -6.18 3.32
CA GLY A 115 -12.44 -6.31 4.09
C GLY A 115 -11.23 -6.70 3.23
N ARG A 116 -11.43 -7.64 2.30
CA ARG A 116 -10.42 -8.08 1.32
C ARG A 116 -10.00 -6.96 0.36
N GLN A 117 -10.96 -6.21 -0.19
CA GLN A 117 -10.66 -5.07 -1.06
C GLN A 117 -9.99 -3.92 -0.31
N ASN A 118 -10.40 -3.67 0.94
CA ASN A 118 -9.80 -2.64 1.79
C ASN A 118 -8.35 -2.94 2.13
N ALA A 119 -7.99 -4.21 2.38
CA ALA A 119 -6.59 -4.60 2.58
C ALA A 119 -5.70 -4.24 1.38
N GLU A 120 -6.18 -4.52 0.16
CA GLU A 120 -5.49 -4.14 -1.07
C GLU A 120 -5.35 -2.62 -1.20
N LYS A 121 -6.44 -1.88 -0.99
CA LYS A 121 -6.47 -0.41 -1.05
C LYS A 121 -5.53 0.22 -0.03
N PHE A 122 -5.50 -0.29 1.21
CA PHE A 122 -4.62 0.22 2.25
C PHE A 122 -3.15 -0.02 1.96
N ALA A 123 -2.79 -1.16 1.36
CA ALA A 123 -1.42 -1.42 0.94
C ALA A 123 -0.98 -0.46 -0.18
N ARG A 124 -1.84 -0.21 -1.18
CA ARG A 124 -1.58 0.79 -2.23
C ARG A 124 -1.40 2.19 -1.63
N ALA A 125 -2.34 2.63 -0.81
CA ALA A 125 -2.28 3.95 -0.16
C ALA A 125 -1.04 4.13 0.72
N ARG A 126 -0.58 3.07 1.40
CA ARG A 126 0.68 3.07 2.15
C ARG A 126 1.87 3.28 1.22
N ASN A 127 1.96 2.52 0.12
CA ASN A 127 3.06 2.65 -0.83
C ASN A 127 3.10 4.05 -1.46
N ASP A 128 1.94 4.57 -1.87
CA ASP A 128 1.82 5.92 -2.43
C ASP A 128 2.24 6.99 -1.41
N ALA A 129 1.92 6.80 -0.13
CA ALA A 129 2.37 7.70 0.93
C ALA A 129 3.90 7.64 1.13
N MET A 130 4.50 6.44 1.10
CA MET A 130 5.95 6.28 1.20
C MET A 130 6.69 6.92 0.01
N GLN A 131 6.18 6.73 -1.21
CA GLN A 131 6.76 7.31 -2.41
C GLN A 131 6.64 8.84 -2.41
N ARG A 132 5.47 9.38 -2.03
CA ARG A 132 5.30 10.84 -1.89
C ARG A 132 6.19 11.45 -0.84
N GLY A 133 6.33 10.79 0.32
CA GLY A 133 7.26 11.23 1.37
C GLY A 133 8.70 11.26 0.86
N PHE A 134 9.11 10.21 0.15
CA PHE A 134 10.44 10.16 -0.46
C PHE A 134 10.67 11.27 -1.49
N VAL A 135 9.69 11.54 -2.38
CA VAL A 135 9.79 12.67 -3.33
C VAL A 135 9.87 14.02 -2.60
N ALA A 136 9.09 14.20 -1.53
CA ALA A 136 9.15 15.41 -0.71
C ALA A 136 10.53 15.59 -0.06
N ASP A 137 11.15 14.50 0.41
CA ASP A 137 12.52 14.53 0.94
C ASP A 137 13.55 14.91 -0.14
N LEU A 138 13.33 14.49 -1.39
CA LEU A 138 14.19 14.87 -2.51
C LEU A 138 14.08 16.35 -2.89
N ALA A 139 12.98 17.04 -2.57
CA ALA A 139 12.79 18.46 -2.87
C ALA A 139 13.85 19.37 -2.21
N ARG A 140 14.58 18.88 -1.20
CA ARG A 140 15.75 19.57 -0.64
C ARG A 140 16.89 19.77 -1.64
N TYR A 141 16.88 19.02 -2.75
CA TYR A 141 17.88 19.08 -3.82
C TYR A 141 17.33 19.73 -5.09
N ASP A 142 16.21 20.45 -5.02
CA ASP A 142 15.65 21.16 -6.18
C ASP A 142 16.60 22.30 -6.60
N PHE A 143 16.84 22.45 -7.90
CA PHE A 143 17.71 23.47 -8.51
C PHE A 143 17.19 23.89 -9.88
#